data_AF-A0A1V1W5Z1-F1
#
_entry.id   AF-A0A1V1W5Z1-F1
#
_cell.length_a   1.000
_cell.length_b   1.000
_cell.length_c   1.000
_cell.angle_alpha   90.00
_cell.angle_beta   90.00
_cell.angle_gamma   90.00
#
_symmetry.space_group_name_H-M   'P 1'
#
loop_
_entity.id
_entity.type
_entity.pdbx_description
1 polymer ?
#
loop_
_entity_poly.entity_id
_entity_poly.type
_entity_poly.pdbx_seq_one_letter_code
_entity_poly.pdbx_strand_id
1 'polypeptide(L)'
;MTTAINEAPLDFTTTEGLRLMLVRLRYRSDGWSHDPEASDLMSYAMEKYGALARKYGYEPVEAAIAAFDAMHTRAVRVADDPWAVVTRAVELTLVYDQRADGLLCSNQQARREVDIERHDAERFSDREAELVDFHPAFAISAPQDVLDFGDAEDEGDEPTNAWVAVDDAVAVFVALRWPEEVARTAIEYICTRLLRAGNRHTAFEALRRDRHAQAMLDVEQRAWLVFLRVILGNQHPDRRQTSAGRGMLLRLVIGDDPEALLADRSLVAEIASIRQPMRFEARGRHHV
;
A
#
# COMPACT_ATOMS: atom_id res chain seq x y z
N MET A 1 -66.82 -33.54 6.83
CA MET A 1 -66.77 -33.45 5.35
C MET A 1 -66.00 -32.19 5.01
N THR A 2 -64.68 -32.33 4.84
CA THR A 2 -63.81 -31.22 4.48
C THR A 2 -63.70 -31.21 2.98
N THR A 3 -64.37 -30.26 2.35
CA THR A 3 -64.35 -30.05 0.91
C THR A 3 -62.92 -29.69 0.53
N ALA A 4 -62.18 -30.66 0.00
CA ALA A 4 -60.90 -30.42 -0.66
C ALA A 4 -61.21 -29.58 -1.90
N ILE A 5 -61.04 -28.26 -1.78
CA ILE A 5 -60.97 -27.37 -2.93
C ILE A 5 -59.73 -27.86 -3.68
N ASN A 6 -59.97 -28.53 -4.80
CA ASN A 6 -58.94 -28.90 -5.76
C ASN A 6 -58.50 -27.59 -6.43
N GLU A 7 -57.68 -26.80 -5.72
CA GLU A 7 -57.11 -25.56 -6.24
C GLU A 7 -56.17 -25.95 -7.38
N ALA A 8 -56.49 -25.48 -8.59
CA ALA A 8 -55.53 -25.52 -9.68
C ALA A 8 -54.22 -24.86 -9.21
N PRO A 9 -53.04 -25.40 -9.60
CA PRO A 9 -51.77 -24.84 -9.18
C PRO A 9 -51.72 -23.35 -9.50
N LEU A 10 -51.42 -22.53 -8.49
CA LEU A 10 -51.37 -21.08 -8.64
C LEU A 10 -50.20 -20.73 -9.54
N ASP A 11 -50.47 -20.09 -10.68
CA ASP A 11 -49.42 -19.68 -11.61
C ASP A 11 -48.64 -18.48 -11.06
N PHE A 12 -47.61 -18.77 -10.27
CA PHE A 12 -46.74 -17.78 -9.64
C PHE A 12 -45.91 -16.96 -10.63
N THR A 13 -45.89 -17.31 -11.92
CA THR A 13 -45.24 -16.47 -12.94
C THR A 13 -46.02 -15.18 -13.19
N THR A 14 -47.33 -15.19 -12.87
CA THR A 14 -48.19 -14.02 -12.94
C THR A 14 -48.19 -13.22 -11.63
N THR A 15 -48.47 -11.93 -11.74
CA THR A 15 -48.61 -11.00 -10.63
C THR A 15 -49.67 -11.45 -9.61
N GLU A 16 -50.85 -11.86 -10.09
CA GLU A 16 -51.96 -12.32 -9.24
C GLU A 16 -51.67 -13.68 -8.60
N GLY A 17 -51.15 -14.63 -9.38
CA GLY A 17 -50.82 -15.97 -8.89
C GLY A 17 -49.74 -15.94 -7.81
N LEU A 18 -48.70 -15.11 -7.98
CA LEU A 18 -47.71 -14.91 -6.92
C LEU A 18 -48.36 -14.33 -5.66
N ARG A 19 -49.25 -13.35 -5.78
CA ARG A 19 -49.92 -12.74 -4.62
C ARG A 19 -50.73 -13.77 -3.84
N LEU A 20 -51.58 -14.53 -4.53
CA LEU A 20 -52.42 -15.57 -3.94
C LEU A 20 -51.57 -16.65 -3.28
N MET A 21 -50.48 -17.06 -3.93
CA MET A 21 -49.56 -18.06 -3.38
C MET A 21 -48.89 -17.57 -2.09
N LEU A 22 -48.39 -16.34 -2.06
CA LEU A 22 -47.77 -15.76 -0.87
C LEU A 22 -48.77 -15.57 0.28
N VAL A 23 -50.04 -15.28 -0.02
CA VAL A 23 -51.11 -15.24 0.96
C VAL A 23 -51.37 -16.65 1.51
N ARG A 24 -51.52 -17.67 0.63
CA ARG A 24 -51.69 -19.07 1.06
C ARG A 24 -50.56 -19.52 1.97
N LEU A 25 -49.31 -19.34 1.55
CA LEU A 25 -48.12 -19.73 2.30
C LEU A 25 -48.03 -19.03 3.67
N ARG A 26 -48.57 -17.82 3.80
CA ARG A 26 -48.58 -17.08 5.08
C ARG A 26 -49.60 -17.64 6.08
N TYR A 27 -50.74 -18.15 5.61
CA TYR A 27 -51.82 -18.63 6.48
C TYR A 27 -51.80 -20.15 6.72
N ARG A 28 -50.97 -20.89 5.99
CA ARG A 28 -50.75 -22.33 6.17
C ARG A 28 -49.82 -22.62 7.36
N SER A 29 -50.13 -23.64 8.17
CA SER A 29 -49.36 -23.98 9.38
C SER A 29 -47.98 -24.58 9.11
N ASP A 30 -47.86 -25.34 8.03
CA ASP A 30 -46.67 -26.03 7.52
C ASP A 30 -45.83 -25.14 6.58
N GLY A 31 -46.35 -23.95 6.24
CA GLY A 31 -45.62 -22.85 5.61
C GLY A 31 -44.88 -23.22 4.32
N TRP A 32 -43.69 -22.63 4.16
CA TRP A 32 -42.81 -22.83 3.01
C TRP A 32 -42.05 -24.16 3.01
N SER A 33 -41.82 -24.76 4.19
CA SER A 33 -40.82 -25.82 4.36
C SER A 33 -41.17 -27.15 3.71
N HIS A 34 -42.46 -27.46 3.54
CA HIS A 34 -42.94 -28.72 2.96
C HIS A 34 -43.85 -28.51 1.74
N ASP A 35 -43.86 -27.30 1.19
CA ASP A 35 -44.74 -26.95 0.07
C ASP A 35 -43.99 -27.11 -1.26
N PRO A 36 -44.41 -28.03 -2.15
CA PRO A 36 -43.72 -28.28 -3.41
C PRO A 36 -43.76 -27.06 -4.34
N GLU A 37 -44.85 -26.30 -4.33
CA GLU A 37 -44.95 -25.09 -5.15
C GLU A 37 -43.98 -24.01 -4.64
N ALA A 38 -43.79 -23.91 -3.32
CA ALA A 38 -42.79 -23.00 -2.77
C ALA A 38 -41.37 -23.37 -3.24
N SER A 39 -41.06 -24.67 -3.36
CA SER A 39 -39.80 -25.14 -3.96
C SER A 39 -39.67 -24.74 -5.44
N ASP A 40 -40.74 -24.87 -6.21
CA ASP A 40 -40.77 -24.46 -7.62
C ASP A 40 -40.60 -22.95 -7.78
N LEU A 41 -41.26 -22.16 -6.91
CA LEU A 41 -41.10 -20.70 -6.85
C LEU A 41 -39.66 -20.29 -6.54
N MET A 42 -39.00 -20.98 -5.62
CA MET A 42 -37.59 -20.71 -5.30
C MET A 42 -36.65 -21.06 -6.46
N SER A 43 -36.91 -22.17 -7.16
CA SER A 43 -36.17 -22.55 -8.36
C SER A 43 -36.34 -21.52 -9.47
N TYR A 44 -37.57 -21.04 -9.68
CA TYR A 44 -37.88 -19.98 -10.64
C TYR A 44 -37.24 -18.64 -10.26
N ALA A 45 -37.25 -18.26 -8.98
CA ALA A 45 -36.60 -17.02 -8.52
C ALA A 45 -35.08 -17.07 -8.74
N MET A 46 -34.45 -18.22 -8.50
CA MET A 46 -33.03 -18.47 -8.76
C MET A 46 -32.69 -18.29 -10.25
N GLU A 47 -33.50 -18.86 -11.15
CA GLU A 47 -33.31 -18.69 -12.59
C GLU A 47 -33.52 -17.23 -13.02
N LYS A 48 -34.64 -16.63 -12.59
CA LYS A 48 -35.05 -15.27 -12.96
C LYS A 48 -34.04 -14.21 -12.56
N TYR A 49 -33.45 -14.32 -11.37
CA TYR A 49 -32.48 -13.34 -10.87
C TYR A 49 -31.03 -13.79 -11.05
N GLY A 50 -30.77 -14.96 -11.63
CA GLY A 50 -29.41 -15.49 -11.76
C GLY A 50 -28.48 -14.62 -12.61
N ALA A 51 -28.99 -13.92 -13.62
CA ALA A 51 -28.19 -12.95 -14.39
C ALA A 51 -27.87 -11.68 -13.58
N LEU A 52 -28.81 -11.26 -12.72
CA LEU A 52 -28.64 -10.10 -11.84
C LEU A 52 -27.64 -10.40 -10.72
N ALA A 53 -27.68 -11.60 -10.14
CA ALA A 53 -26.69 -12.08 -9.16
C ALA A 53 -25.27 -12.01 -9.74
N ARG A 54 -25.09 -12.61 -10.93
CA ARG A 54 -23.80 -12.64 -11.63
C ARG A 54 -23.27 -11.25 -11.98
N LYS A 55 -24.15 -10.27 -12.27
CA LYS A 55 -23.75 -8.87 -12.49
C LYS A 55 -23.03 -8.28 -11.27
N TYR A 56 -23.43 -8.67 -10.07
CA TYR A 56 -22.87 -8.19 -8.80
C TYR A 56 -21.86 -9.17 -8.17
N GLY A 57 -21.47 -10.24 -8.88
CA GLY A 57 -20.48 -11.21 -8.41
C GLY A 57 -21.02 -12.32 -7.51
N TYR A 58 -22.34 -12.47 -7.39
CA TYR A 58 -22.99 -13.45 -6.53
C TYR A 58 -23.54 -14.65 -7.30
N GLU A 59 -23.75 -15.75 -6.57
CA GLU A 59 -24.37 -16.96 -7.09
C GLU A 59 -25.89 -16.77 -7.22
N PRO A 60 -26.55 -17.41 -8.21
CA PRO A 60 -28.00 -17.31 -8.39
C PRO A 60 -28.83 -17.66 -7.14
N VAL A 61 -28.31 -18.58 -6.32
CA VAL A 61 -28.96 -19.00 -5.07
C VAL A 61 -29.06 -17.86 -4.06
N GLU A 62 -28.09 -16.94 -4.03
CA GLU A 62 -28.08 -15.80 -3.10
C GLU A 62 -29.16 -14.78 -3.47
N ALA A 63 -29.36 -14.55 -4.76
CA ALA A 63 -30.48 -13.73 -5.24
C ALA A 63 -31.85 -14.38 -4.94
N ALA A 64 -31.93 -15.71 -4.98
CA ALA A 64 -33.14 -16.42 -4.59
C ALA A 64 -33.44 -16.24 -3.09
N ILE A 65 -32.44 -16.32 -2.22
CA ILE A 65 -32.58 -16.05 -0.78
C ILE A 65 -33.08 -14.61 -0.54
N ALA A 66 -32.50 -13.62 -1.21
CA ALA A 66 -32.98 -12.24 -1.14
C ALA A 66 -34.43 -12.09 -1.61
N ALA A 67 -34.83 -12.83 -2.66
CA ALA A 67 -36.20 -12.85 -3.15
C ALA A 67 -37.16 -13.46 -2.13
N PHE A 68 -36.77 -14.56 -1.49
CA PHE A 68 -37.52 -15.21 -0.41
C PHE A 68 -37.77 -14.25 0.76
N ASP A 69 -36.73 -13.57 1.23
CA ASP A 69 -36.85 -12.59 2.31
C ASP A 69 -37.81 -11.45 1.95
N ALA A 70 -37.74 -10.97 0.70
CA ALA A 70 -38.68 -9.97 0.19
C ALA A 70 -40.12 -10.50 0.18
N MET A 71 -40.34 -11.73 -0.32
CA MET A 71 -41.65 -12.39 -0.40
C MET A 71 -42.29 -12.62 0.98
N HIS A 72 -41.48 -12.77 2.03
CA HIS A 72 -41.95 -12.86 3.41
C HIS A 72 -42.58 -11.56 3.94
N THR A 73 -42.24 -10.42 3.34
CA THR A 73 -42.74 -9.11 3.80
C THR A 73 -44.22 -8.89 3.45
N ARG A 74 -44.90 -8.08 4.27
CA ARG A 74 -46.28 -7.64 3.95
C ARG A 74 -46.32 -6.82 2.67
N ALA A 75 -45.27 -6.04 2.38
CA ALA A 75 -45.21 -5.13 1.24
C ALA A 75 -45.40 -5.87 -0.09
N VAL A 76 -44.72 -7.01 -0.28
CA VAL A 76 -44.86 -7.81 -1.51
C VAL A 76 -46.28 -8.39 -1.64
N ARG A 77 -46.89 -8.85 -0.54
CA ARG A 77 -48.25 -9.44 -0.57
C ARG A 77 -49.35 -8.43 -0.90
N VAL A 78 -49.18 -7.16 -0.58
CA VAL A 78 -50.19 -6.11 -0.82
C VAL A 78 -49.87 -5.25 -2.03
N ALA A 79 -48.75 -5.47 -2.70
CA ALA A 79 -48.34 -4.70 -3.86
C ALA A 79 -49.26 -4.96 -5.06
N ASP A 80 -49.51 -3.92 -5.85
CA ASP A 80 -50.19 -4.04 -7.15
C ASP A 80 -49.38 -4.92 -8.11
N ASP A 81 -48.05 -4.84 -8.03
CA ASP A 81 -47.13 -5.76 -8.69
C ASP A 81 -46.11 -6.36 -7.70
N PRO A 82 -46.36 -7.58 -7.15
CA PRO A 82 -45.43 -8.25 -6.26
C PRO A 82 -44.09 -8.55 -6.93
N TRP A 83 -44.07 -8.88 -8.23
CA TRP A 83 -42.82 -9.19 -8.93
C TRP A 83 -41.93 -7.96 -9.10
N ALA A 84 -42.51 -6.79 -9.36
CA ALA A 84 -41.74 -5.54 -9.39
C ALA A 84 -41.10 -5.22 -8.04
N VAL A 85 -41.86 -5.38 -6.94
CA VAL A 85 -41.33 -5.14 -5.59
C VAL A 85 -40.23 -6.14 -5.23
N VAL A 86 -40.41 -7.44 -5.54
CA VAL A 86 -39.37 -8.46 -5.31
C VAL A 86 -38.13 -8.14 -6.14
N THR A 87 -38.28 -7.80 -7.42
CA THR A 87 -37.14 -7.48 -8.30
C THR A 87 -36.33 -6.33 -7.73
N ARG A 88 -37.01 -5.26 -7.30
CA ARG A 88 -36.33 -4.10 -6.72
C ARG A 88 -35.67 -4.43 -5.38
N ALA A 89 -36.31 -5.26 -4.56
CA ALA A 89 -35.75 -5.70 -3.28
C ALA A 89 -34.49 -6.54 -3.48
N VAL A 90 -34.51 -7.50 -4.42
CA VAL A 90 -33.35 -8.34 -4.79
C VAL A 90 -32.21 -7.48 -5.30
N GLU A 91 -32.50 -6.58 -6.25
CA GLU A 91 -31.48 -5.66 -6.79
C GLU A 91 -30.83 -4.83 -5.68
N LEU A 92 -31.63 -4.21 -4.80
CA LEU A 92 -31.10 -3.44 -3.68
C LEU A 92 -30.25 -4.30 -2.75
N THR A 93 -30.70 -5.51 -2.41
CA THR A 93 -29.95 -6.42 -1.56
C THR A 93 -28.59 -6.74 -2.15
N LEU A 94 -28.52 -7.15 -3.42
CA LEU A 94 -27.26 -7.46 -4.10
C LEU A 94 -26.32 -6.25 -4.22
N VAL A 95 -26.85 -5.06 -4.50
CA VAL A 95 -26.05 -3.82 -4.53
C VAL A 95 -25.42 -3.54 -3.18
N TYR A 96 -26.20 -3.70 -2.10
CA TYR A 96 -25.70 -3.44 -0.75
C TYR A 96 -24.86 -4.59 -0.19
N ASP A 97 -25.02 -5.82 -0.66
CA ASP A 97 -24.12 -6.92 -0.31
C ASP A 97 -22.75 -6.66 -0.95
N GLN A 98 -22.71 -6.30 -2.24
CA GLN A 98 -21.44 -6.00 -2.91
C GLN A 98 -20.72 -4.85 -2.20
N ARG A 99 -21.48 -3.84 -1.77
CA ARG A 99 -20.93 -2.71 -0.99
C ARG A 99 -20.53 -3.12 0.42
N ALA A 100 -21.25 -4.03 1.05
CA ALA A 100 -20.92 -4.53 2.38
C ALA A 100 -19.62 -5.34 2.36
N ASP A 101 -19.40 -6.14 1.31
CA ASP A 101 -18.13 -6.84 1.07
C ASP A 101 -16.99 -5.84 0.83
N GLY A 102 -17.25 -4.80 0.04
CA GLY A 102 -16.33 -3.67 -0.12
C GLY A 102 -15.99 -3.02 1.22
N LEU A 103 -16.97 -2.73 2.07
CA LEU A 103 -16.74 -2.04 3.34
C LEU A 103 -16.40 -2.96 4.53
N LEU A 104 -16.30 -4.28 4.32
CA LEU A 104 -16.16 -5.31 5.36
C LEU A 104 -17.18 -5.15 6.50
N CYS A 105 -18.43 -4.84 6.16
CA CYS A 105 -19.52 -4.64 7.11
C CYS A 105 -20.75 -5.49 6.77
N SER A 106 -21.85 -5.29 7.51
CA SER A 106 -23.12 -5.99 7.22
C SER A 106 -23.96 -5.22 6.20
N ASN A 107 -24.83 -5.92 5.44
CA ASN A 107 -25.77 -5.30 4.49
C ASN A 107 -26.60 -4.16 5.14
N GLN A 108 -27.14 -4.37 6.34
CA GLN A 108 -27.89 -3.34 7.08
C GLN A 108 -27.05 -2.09 7.39
N GLN A 109 -25.77 -2.25 7.69
CA GLN A 109 -24.86 -1.13 7.94
C GLN A 109 -24.53 -0.41 6.64
N ALA A 110 -24.22 -1.14 5.57
CA ALA A 110 -23.96 -0.60 4.23
C ALA A 110 -25.15 0.22 3.67
N ARG A 111 -26.39 -0.10 4.08
CA ARG A 111 -27.60 0.68 3.74
C ARG A 111 -27.70 2.02 4.47
N ARG A 112 -27.14 2.13 5.68
CA ARG A 112 -27.27 3.31 6.55
C ARG A 112 -26.15 4.31 6.35
N GLU A 113 -24.93 3.83 6.07
CA GLU A 113 -23.77 4.68 5.83
C GLU A 113 -23.85 5.28 4.42
N VAL A 114 -24.56 6.40 4.30
CA VAL A 114 -24.57 7.26 3.09
C VAL A 114 -23.35 8.20 3.10
N ASP A 115 -22.26 7.79 3.75
CA ASP A 115 -21.03 8.57 3.73
C ASP A 115 -20.20 8.14 2.53
N ILE A 116 -20.04 9.05 1.58
CA ILE A 116 -19.36 8.81 0.29
C ILE A 116 -17.83 8.79 0.47
N GLU A 117 -17.34 9.19 1.66
CA GLU A 117 -15.92 9.28 1.98
C GLU A 117 -15.25 7.92 2.26
N ARG A 118 -16.01 6.85 2.53
CA ARG A 118 -15.45 5.51 2.80
C ARG A 118 -15.26 4.72 1.51
N HIS A 119 -13.99 4.45 1.19
CA HIS A 119 -13.58 3.58 0.09
C HIS A 119 -13.73 2.10 0.43
N ASP A 120 -13.83 1.26 -0.60
CA ASP A 120 -13.78 -0.19 -0.46
C ASP A 120 -12.44 -0.62 0.17
N ALA A 121 -12.49 -1.74 0.91
CA ALA A 121 -11.39 -2.34 1.61
C ALA A 121 -10.47 -3.03 0.61
N GLU A 122 -9.41 -2.33 0.24
CA GLU A 122 -8.33 -2.87 -0.58
C GLU A 122 -7.22 -3.44 0.29
N ARG A 123 -6.49 -4.43 -0.25
CA ARG A 123 -5.28 -4.92 0.39
C ARG A 123 -4.18 -3.87 0.29
N PHE A 124 -3.33 -3.81 1.32
CA PHE A 124 -2.17 -2.91 1.33
C PHE A 124 -1.23 -3.10 0.13
N SER A 125 -1.13 -4.32 -0.41
CA SER A 125 -0.30 -4.65 -1.58
C SER A 125 -0.86 -4.17 -2.91
N ASP A 126 -2.17 -3.95 -3.00
CA ASP A 126 -2.86 -3.73 -4.27
C ASP A 126 -2.87 -2.23 -4.63
N ARG A 127 -2.37 -1.38 -3.73
CA ARG A 127 -2.32 0.08 -3.90
C ARG A 127 -1.02 0.52 -4.55
N GLU A 128 -1.14 1.46 -5.48
CA GLU A 128 0.00 2.13 -6.12
C GLU A 128 0.61 3.24 -5.23
N ALA A 129 -0.18 3.85 -4.33
CA ALA A 129 0.26 4.91 -3.43
C ALA A 129 0.81 4.37 -2.09
N GLU A 130 1.82 5.04 -1.53
CA GLU A 130 2.41 4.66 -0.25
C GLU A 130 1.44 4.91 0.92
N LEU A 131 1.50 4.05 1.94
CA LEU A 131 0.56 4.09 3.08
C LEU A 131 0.54 5.44 3.82
N VAL A 132 1.69 6.11 3.82
CA VAL A 132 1.90 7.41 4.48
C VAL A 132 1.07 8.53 3.85
N ASP A 133 0.68 8.40 2.58
CA ASP A 133 -0.04 9.44 1.83
C ASP A 133 -1.56 9.40 2.06
N PHE A 134 -2.09 8.30 2.61
CA PHE A 134 -3.55 8.08 2.70
C PHE A 134 -4.18 8.73 3.93
N HIS A 135 -3.50 8.71 5.06
CA HIS A 135 -4.07 9.24 6.30
C HIS A 135 -2.96 9.85 7.17
N PRO A 136 -3.18 11.04 7.75
CA PRO A 136 -2.18 11.74 8.55
C PRO A 136 -1.68 10.93 9.75
N ALA A 137 -2.47 9.99 10.28
CA ALA A 137 -2.01 9.09 11.35
C ALA A 137 -0.92 8.10 10.93
N PHE A 138 -0.76 7.83 9.62
CA PHE A 138 0.32 7.01 9.09
C PHE A 138 1.49 7.85 8.57
N ALA A 139 1.32 9.19 8.45
CA ALA A 139 2.40 10.08 8.11
C ALA A 139 3.44 10.06 9.23
N ILE A 140 4.67 9.64 8.89
CA ILE A 140 5.81 9.80 9.77
C ILE A 140 6.29 11.23 9.56
N SER A 141 6.06 12.11 10.54
CA SER A 141 6.65 13.45 10.53
C SER A 141 8.14 13.31 10.27
N ALA A 142 8.63 14.06 9.29
CA ALA A 142 10.03 13.97 8.97
C ALA A 142 10.82 14.47 10.20
N PRO A 143 12.04 13.94 10.48
CA PRO A 143 12.78 14.30 11.68
C PRO A 143 12.93 15.82 11.88
N GLN A 144 13.01 16.58 10.79
CA GLN A 144 13.04 18.04 10.79
C GLN A 144 11.76 18.72 11.32
N ASP A 145 10.61 18.06 11.25
CA ASP A 145 9.31 18.60 11.70
C ASP A 145 9.09 18.38 13.22
N VAL A 146 9.86 17.47 13.83
CA VAL A 146 9.79 17.14 15.27
C VAL A 146 10.88 17.87 16.06
N LEU A 147 11.93 18.32 15.38
CA LEU A 147 12.95 19.19 15.96
C LEU A 147 12.38 20.60 16.05
N ASP A 148 11.83 20.93 17.22
CA ASP A 148 11.69 22.33 17.64
C ASP A 148 13.11 22.88 17.75
N PHE A 149 13.60 23.50 16.68
CA PHE A 149 14.72 24.42 16.74
C PHE A 149 14.21 25.63 17.53
N GLY A 150 14.04 25.46 18.85
CA GLY A 150 13.73 26.57 19.73
C GLY A 150 14.77 27.64 19.45
N ASP A 151 14.31 28.89 19.29
CA ASP A 151 15.09 30.07 18.91
C ASP A 151 16.37 30.18 19.76
N ALA A 152 17.39 29.43 19.38
CA ALA A 152 18.71 29.49 19.92
C ALA A 152 19.44 30.42 18.96
N GLU A 153 19.51 31.68 19.38
CA GLU A 153 20.49 32.63 18.87
C GLU A 153 21.88 32.03 19.12
N ASP A 154 22.36 31.19 18.21
CA ASP A 154 23.74 30.69 18.20
C ASP A 154 24.44 31.33 17.00
N GLU A 155 25.46 32.13 17.28
CA GLU A 155 26.37 32.76 16.32
C GLU A 155 27.32 31.72 15.68
N GLY A 156 26.78 30.57 15.25
CA GLY A 156 27.49 29.53 14.50
C GLY A 156 27.04 29.53 13.05
N ASP A 157 27.98 29.26 12.12
CA ASP A 157 27.66 29.11 10.69
C ASP A 157 26.46 28.18 10.50
N GLU A 158 25.58 28.56 9.56
CA GLU A 158 24.38 27.82 9.19
C GLU A 158 24.72 26.32 8.99
N PRO A 159 23.97 25.39 9.61
CA PRO A 159 24.31 23.96 9.56
C PRO A 159 24.46 23.50 8.12
N THR A 160 25.60 22.87 7.81
CA THR A 160 25.93 22.42 6.45
C THR A 160 24.79 21.59 5.87
N ASN A 161 24.13 22.14 4.85
CA ASN A 161 23.05 21.47 4.15
C ASN A 161 23.53 20.10 3.62
N ALA A 162 22.69 19.07 3.71
CA ALA A 162 23.00 17.72 3.22
C ALA A 162 23.52 17.71 1.77
N TRP A 163 23.05 18.62 0.91
CA TRP A 163 23.55 18.76 -0.46
C TRP A 163 25.00 19.25 -0.49
N VAL A 164 25.33 20.25 0.32
CA VAL A 164 26.70 20.79 0.46
C VAL A 164 27.63 19.72 1.05
N ALA A 165 27.17 18.97 2.05
CA ALA A 165 27.94 17.87 2.63
C ALA A 165 28.24 16.73 1.61
N VAL A 166 27.37 16.50 0.62
CA VAL A 166 27.65 15.55 -0.46
C VAL A 166 28.71 16.11 -1.40
N ASP A 167 28.61 17.37 -1.80
CA ASP A 167 29.61 18.02 -2.67
C ASP A 167 30.98 18.10 -2.01
N ASP A 168 31.04 18.43 -0.72
CA ASP A 168 32.25 18.45 0.08
C ASP A 168 32.88 17.05 0.21
N ALA A 169 32.07 16.02 0.42
CA ALA A 169 32.54 14.64 0.41
C ALA A 169 33.12 14.26 -0.96
N VAL A 170 32.47 14.65 -2.07
CA VAL A 170 33.00 14.43 -3.43
C VAL A 170 34.33 15.18 -3.61
N ALA A 171 34.42 16.43 -3.17
CA ALA A 171 35.64 17.23 -3.27
C ALA A 171 36.85 16.58 -2.57
N VAL A 172 36.64 15.98 -1.39
CA VAL A 172 37.69 15.21 -0.69
C VAL A 172 38.17 14.02 -1.51
N PHE A 173 37.26 13.27 -2.14
CA PHE A 173 37.64 12.14 -3.00
C PHE A 173 38.39 12.60 -4.26
N VAL A 174 37.94 13.69 -4.89
CA VAL A 174 38.59 14.29 -6.06
C VAL A 174 40.00 14.79 -5.72
N ALA A 175 40.19 15.41 -4.55
CA ALA A 175 41.51 15.81 -4.05
C ALA A 175 42.46 14.61 -3.89
N LEU A 176 41.91 13.43 -3.57
CA LEU A 176 42.62 12.15 -3.50
C LEU A 176 42.67 11.39 -4.84
N ARG A 177 42.47 12.12 -5.96
CA ARG A 177 42.58 11.65 -7.35
C ARG A 177 41.53 10.63 -7.78
N TRP A 178 40.38 10.55 -7.11
CA TRP A 178 39.25 9.79 -7.63
C TRP A 178 38.57 10.52 -8.79
N PRO A 179 38.07 9.80 -9.82
CA PRO A 179 37.21 10.40 -10.83
C PRO A 179 35.95 10.98 -10.17
N GLU A 180 35.64 12.24 -10.45
CA GLU A 180 34.50 12.96 -9.85
C GLU A 180 33.18 12.22 -10.09
N GLU A 181 32.91 11.82 -11.32
CA GLU A 181 31.70 11.08 -11.71
C GLU A 181 31.50 9.80 -10.89
N VAL A 182 32.58 9.05 -10.63
CA VAL A 182 32.52 7.80 -9.86
C VAL A 182 32.29 8.09 -8.38
N ALA A 183 33.01 9.07 -7.82
CA ALA A 183 32.86 9.46 -6.42
C ALA A 183 31.44 9.98 -6.14
N ARG A 184 30.94 10.87 -7.00
CA ARG A 184 29.58 11.43 -6.93
C ARG A 184 28.53 10.34 -7.02
N THR A 185 28.59 9.50 -8.06
CA THR A 185 27.63 8.39 -8.24
C THR A 185 27.62 7.44 -7.04
N ALA A 186 28.78 7.12 -6.47
CA ALA A 186 28.88 6.25 -5.31
C ALA A 186 28.29 6.89 -4.05
N ILE A 187 28.61 8.16 -3.78
CA ILE A 187 28.14 8.89 -2.59
C ILE A 187 26.63 9.12 -2.68
N GLU A 188 26.11 9.55 -3.83
CA GLU A 188 24.66 9.74 -4.05
C GLU A 188 23.88 8.43 -3.92
N TYR A 189 24.43 7.33 -4.43
CA TYR A 189 23.83 6.01 -4.27
C TYR A 189 23.77 5.59 -2.79
N ILE A 190 24.85 5.83 -2.04
CA ILE A 190 24.87 5.58 -0.59
C ILE A 190 23.85 6.46 0.12
N CYS A 191 23.75 7.75 -0.18
CA CYS A 191 22.76 8.66 0.42
C CYS A 191 21.33 8.21 0.10
N THR A 192 21.05 7.79 -1.14
CA THR A 192 19.73 7.26 -1.53
C THR A 192 19.36 6.03 -0.72
N ARG A 193 20.33 5.13 -0.49
CA ARG A 193 20.14 3.92 0.30
C ARG A 193 20.04 4.20 1.80
N LEU A 194 20.74 5.23 2.28
CA LEU A 194 20.63 5.72 3.65
C LEU A 194 19.25 6.33 3.91
N LEU A 195 18.74 7.16 2.99
CA LEU A 195 17.42 7.77 3.06
C LEU A 195 16.32 6.71 3.17
N ARG A 196 16.37 5.67 2.33
CA ARG A 196 15.42 4.55 2.37
C ARG A 196 15.53 3.69 3.63
N ALA A 197 16.73 3.53 4.17
CA ALA A 197 16.95 2.67 5.33
C ALA A 197 16.63 3.37 6.66
N GLY A 198 16.60 4.71 6.71
CA GLY A 198 16.35 5.53 7.90
C GLY A 198 17.43 5.42 9.00
N ASN A 199 18.37 4.47 8.88
CA ASN A 199 19.42 4.22 9.84
C ASN A 199 20.71 3.79 9.15
N ARG A 200 21.82 4.41 9.56
CA ARG A 200 23.18 4.15 9.09
C ARG A 200 23.62 2.69 9.22
N HIS A 201 23.27 2.03 10.33
CA HIS A 201 23.63 0.63 10.55
C HIS A 201 22.95 -0.29 9.52
N THR A 202 21.63 -0.10 9.34
CA THR A 202 20.82 -0.85 8.39
C THR A 202 21.28 -0.58 6.95
N ALA A 203 21.58 0.68 6.62
CA ALA A 203 22.12 1.05 5.31
C ALA A 203 23.46 0.34 5.03
N PHE A 204 24.40 0.36 5.98
CA PHE A 204 25.69 -0.32 5.85
C PHE A 204 25.53 -1.84 5.64
N GLU A 205 24.65 -2.48 6.42
CA GLU A 205 24.37 -3.92 6.31
C GLU A 205 23.73 -4.31 4.98
N ALA A 206 22.89 -3.46 4.41
CA ALA A 206 22.29 -3.67 3.10
C ALA A 206 23.30 -3.44 1.97
N LEU A 207 24.06 -2.34 2.02
CA LEU A 207 25.03 -1.95 1.00
C LEU A 207 26.22 -2.92 0.92
N ARG A 208 26.69 -3.47 2.05
CA ARG A 208 27.84 -4.39 2.04
C ARG A 208 27.58 -5.68 1.26
N ARG A 209 26.31 -6.10 1.15
CA ARG A 209 25.87 -7.30 0.41
C ARG A 209 25.46 -6.98 -1.04
N ASP A 210 25.46 -5.72 -1.42
CA ASP A 210 24.97 -5.26 -2.70
C ASP A 210 26.01 -5.48 -3.81
N ARG A 211 25.74 -6.45 -4.68
CA ARG A 211 26.58 -6.74 -5.87
C ARG A 211 26.31 -5.79 -7.03
N HIS A 212 25.14 -5.15 -7.07
CA HIS A 212 24.80 -4.19 -8.12
C HIS A 212 25.65 -2.92 -7.99
N ALA A 213 25.82 -2.41 -6.77
CA ALA A 213 26.68 -1.26 -6.49
C ALA A 213 28.13 -1.47 -6.95
N GLN A 214 28.67 -2.67 -6.73
CA GLN A 214 30.02 -3.04 -7.16
C GLN A 214 30.16 -3.09 -8.68
N ALA A 215 29.17 -3.65 -9.37
CA ALA A 215 29.16 -3.72 -10.83
C ALA A 215 28.97 -2.33 -11.47
N MET A 216 28.16 -1.46 -10.86
CA MET A 216 27.91 -0.09 -11.32
C MET A 216 29.16 0.77 -11.23
N LEU A 217 29.94 0.63 -10.16
CA LEU A 217 31.13 1.44 -9.89
C LEU A 217 32.44 0.81 -10.42
N ASP A 218 32.38 -0.41 -10.95
CA ASP A 218 33.54 -1.21 -11.39
C ASP A 218 34.62 -1.34 -10.29
N VAL A 219 34.18 -1.58 -9.05
CA VAL A 219 35.06 -1.71 -7.86
C VAL A 219 34.95 -3.10 -7.23
N GLU A 220 36.08 -3.60 -6.71
CA GLU A 220 36.11 -4.84 -5.95
C GLU A 220 35.41 -4.70 -4.58
N GLN A 221 34.90 -5.81 -4.03
CA GLN A 221 34.24 -5.86 -2.72
C GLN A 221 35.05 -5.20 -1.61
N ARG A 222 36.38 -5.36 -1.60
CA ARG A 222 37.25 -4.73 -0.59
C ARG A 222 37.22 -3.21 -0.69
N ALA A 223 37.28 -2.67 -1.91
CA ALA A 223 37.23 -1.23 -2.14
C ALA A 223 35.87 -0.65 -1.75
N TRP A 224 34.79 -1.36 -2.09
CA TRP A 224 33.44 -0.99 -1.70
C TRP A 224 33.24 -0.92 -0.18
N LEU A 225 33.74 -1.92 0.57
CA LEU A 225 33.63 -1.92 2.02
C LEU A 225 34.41 -0.79 2.70
N VAL A 226 35.54 -0.37 2.12
CA VAL A 226 36.28 0.80 2.62
C VAL A 226 35.50 2.07 2.30
N PHE A 227 34.95 2.20 1.08
CA PHE A 227 34.12 3.34 0.69
C PHE A 227 32.94 3.53 1.66
N LEU A 228 32.23 2.45 1.98
CA LEU A 228 31.14 2.47 2.96
C LEU A 228 31.59 2.89 4.36
N ARG A 229 32.77 2.43 4.79
CA ARG A 229 33.31 2.74 6.13
C ARG A 229 33.80 4.18 6.23
N VAL A 230 34.37 4.71 5.15
CA VAL A 230 34.82 6.10 5.04
C VAL A 230 33.61 7.04 5.07
N ILE A 231 32.59 6.76 4.26
CA ILE A 231 31.39 7.61 4.13
C ILE A 231 30.47 7.50 5.35
N LEU A 232 30.11 6.29 5.77
CA LEU A 232 29.15 6.04 6.86
C LEU A 232 29.80 5.81 8.22
N GLY A 233 31.14 5.73 8.30
CA GLY A 233 31.85 5.43 9.54
C GLY A 233 31.77 3.96 9.95
N ASN A 234 32.47 3.65 11.05
CA ASN A 234 32.41 2.36 11.70
C ASN A 234 31.13 2.21 12.54
N GLN A 235 30.38 1.14 12.31
CA GLN A 235 29.10 0.89 12.98
C GLN A 235 29.26 0.27 14.38
N HIS A 236 30.48 -0.01 14.84
CA HIS A 236 30.72 -0.58 16.17
C HIS A 236 30.36 0.43 17.29
N PRO A 237 29.60 0.02 18.32
CA PRO A 237 29.12 0.92 19.38
C PRO A 237 30.27 1.67 20.07
N ASP A 238 31.36 0.99 20.38
CA ASP A 238 32.53 1.56 21.08
C ASP A 238 33.27 2.64 20.27
N ARG A 239 33.02 2.73 18.96
CA ARG A 239 33.69 3.72 18.09
C ARG A 239 32.78 4.88 17.73
N ARG A 240 31.52 4.92 18.17
CA ARG A 240 30.53 5.94 17.76
C ARG A 240 31.01 7.38 17.96
N GLN A 241 31.82 7.65 19.00
CA GLN A 241 32.32 8.99 19.30
C GLN A 241 33.68 9.31 18.68
N THR A 242 34.31 8.37 17.96
CA THR A 242 35.60 8.61 17.29
C THR A 242 35.40 9.13 15.87
N SER A 243 36.42 9.81 15.31
CA SER A 243 36.39 10.28 13.92
C SER A 243 36.07 9.14 12.93
N ALA A 244 36.68 7.98 13.13
CA ALA A 244 36.45 6.78 12.33
C ALA A 244 35.04 6.17 12.49
N GLY A 245 34.37 6.38 13.63
CA GLY A 245 32.99 5.91 13.83
C GLY A 245 31.92 6.89 13.38
N ARG A 246 32.25 8.19 13.26
CA ARG A 246 31.34 9.20 12.70
C ARG A 246 31.20 9.06 11.18
N GLY A 247 32.32 8.84 10.47
CA GLY A 247 32.33 8.82 9.00
C GLY A 247 32.28 10.22 8.41
N MET A 248 32.61 10.36 7.13
CA MET A 248 32.72 11.67 6.48
C MET A 248 31.40 12.45 6.47
N LEU A 249 30.28 11.83 6.14
CA LEU A 249 29.00 12.55 6.03
C LEU A 249 28.56 13.16 7.36
N LEU A 250 28.71 12.41 8.46
CA LEU A 250 28.35 12.92 9.78
C LEU A 250 29.31 14.02 10.25
N ARG A 251 30.60 13.93 9.88
CA ARG A 251 31.59 14.96 10.20
C ARG A 251 31.28 16.28 9.49
N LEU A 252 30.98 16.22 8.20
CA LEU A 252 30.60 17.40 7.39
C LEU A 252 29.32 18.08 7.91
N VAL A 253 28.32 17.28 8.29
CA VAL A 253 27.07 17.82 8.87
C VAL A 253 27.25 18.43 10.27
N ILE A 254 28.24 17.96 11.03
CA ILE A 254 28.59 18.52 12.36
C ILE A 254 29.48 19.79 12.22
N GLY A 255 29.92 20.12 10.99
CA GLY A 255 30.68 21.34 10.71
C GLY A 255 32.18 21.14 10.51
N ASP A 256 32.68 19.91 10.34
CA ASP A 256 34.05 19.71 9.85
C ASP A 256 34.12 20.18 8.39
N ASP A 257 35.18 20.90 8.03
CA ASP A 257 35.45 21.34 6.67
C ASP A 257 36.23 20.28 5.85
N PRO A 258 36.18 20.35 4.50
CA PRO A 258 36.94 19.43 3.64
C PRO A 258 38.45 19.42 3.91
N GLU A 259 39.05 20.55 4.30
CA GLU A 259 40.49 20.62 4.58
C GLU A 259 40.83 19.88 5.88
N ALA A 260 40.00 19.99 6.91
CA ALA A 260 40.13 19.19 8.13
C ALA A 260 40.00 17.68 7.88
N LEU A 261 39.14 17.27 6.95
CA LEU A 261 39.07 15.86 6.52
C LEU A 261 40.35 15.41 5.80
N LEU A 262 40.91 16.25 4.94
CA LEU A 262 42.18 15.97 4.26
C LEU A 262 43.39 15.98 5.20
N ALA A 263 43.32 16.70 6.32
CA ALA A 263 44.35 16.69 7.37
C ALA A 263 44.34 15.38 8.20
N ASP A 264 43.22 14.65 8.23
CA ASP A 264 43.10 13.37 8.91
C ASP A 264 43.86 12.27 8.13
N ARG A 265 45.11 12.04 8.54
CA ARG A 265 45.99 11.04 7.90
C ARG A 265 45.41 9.63 7.91
N SER A 266 44.56 9.29 8.88
CA SER A 266 43.95 7.96 8.94
C SER A 266 42.87 7.79 7.88
N LEU A 267 42.04 8.82 7.68
CA LEU A 267 41.03 8.88 6.63
C LEU A 267 41.68 8.85 5.24
N VAL A 268 42.69 9.68 5.03
CA VAL A 268 43.44 9.73 3.77
C VAL A 268 44.11 8.40 3.46
N ALA A 269 44.70 7.74 4.47
CA ALA A 269 45.30 6.41 4.28
C ALA A 269 44.26 5.34 3.93
N GLU A 270 43.06 5.38 4.53
CA GLU A 270 41.98 4.45 4.17
C GLU A 270 41.52 4.66 2.72
N ILE A 271 41.30 5.91 2.29
CA ILE A 271 40.89 6.22 0.90
C ILE A 271 42.02 5.90 -0.09
N ALA A 272 43.28 6.12 0.27
CA ALA A 272 44.42 5.77 -0.57
C ALA A 272 44.68 4.25 -0.64
N SER A 273 44.17 3.46 0.33
CA SER A 273 44.37 2.01 0.37
C SER A 273 43.58 1.24 -0.67
N ILE A 274 42.62 1.89 -1.33
CA ILE A 274 41.74 1.29 -2.32
C ILE A 274 42.17 1.68 -3.73
N ARG A 275 42.18 0.69 -4.62
CA ARG A 275 42.53 0.87 -6.03
C ARG A 275 41.45 1.69 -6.71
N GLN A 276 41.85 2.76 -7.41
CA GLN A 276 40.95 3.55 -8.24
C GLN A 276 40.41 2.67 -9.40
N PRO A 277 39.13 2.78 -9.76
CA PRO A 277 38.56 2.03 -10.88
C PRO A 277 39.26 2.42 -12.19
N MET A 278 39.70 1.41 -12.98
CA MET A 278 40.54 1.61 -14.17
C MET A 278 39.76 2.01 -15.43
N ARG A 279 38.73 2.85 -15.33
CA ARG A 279 38.00 3.31 -16.51
C ARG A 279 37.62 4.77 -16.41
N PHE A 280 38.54 5.63 -16.90
CA PHE A 280 38.25 6.76 -17.81
C PHE A 280 39.57 7.35 -18.36
N GLU A 281 40.45 6.52 -18.91
CA GLU A 281 41.44 7.04 -19.86
C GLU A 281 40.79 7.15 -21.25
N ALA A 282 40.63 8.41 -21.69
CA ALA A 282 40.48 8.86 -23.07
C ALA A 282 39.25 8.37 -23.88
N ARG A 283 38.13 9.10 -23.73
CA ARG A 283 37.24 9.39 -24.86
C ARG A 283 37.17 10.90 -25.12
N GLY A 284 38.36 11.47 -25.27
CA GLY A 284 38.58 12.85 -25.71
C GLY A 284 39.71 12.86 -26.75
N ARG A 285 39.56 12.12 -27.85
CA ARG A 285 40.34 12.38 -29.07
C ARG A 285 39.46 13.18 -30.02
N HIS A 286 39.91 14.41 -30.25
CA HIS A 286 39.43 15.37 -31.23
C HIS A 286 38.92 14.73 -32.52
N HIS A 287 37.70 15.10 -32.91
CA HIS A 287 37.34 15.22 -34.31
C HIS A 287 37.86 16.56 -34.83
N VAL A 288 38.95 16.49 -35.59
CA VAL A 288 39.20 17.32 -36.78
C VAL A 288 39.53 16.35 -37.90
#